data_AF-A0A9W4N9Z7-F1
#
_entry.id   AF-A0A9W4N9Z7-F1
#
_cell.length_a   1.000
_cell.length_b   1.000
_cell.length_c   1.000
_cell.angle_alpha   90.00
_cell.angle_beta   90.00
_cell.angle_gamma   90.00
#
_symmetry.space_group_name_H-M   'P 1'
#
loop_
_entity.id
_entity.type
_entity.pdbx_description
1 polymer ?
#
loop_
_entity_poly.entity_id
_entity_poly.type
_entity_poly.pdbx_seq_one_letter_code
_entity_poly.pdbx_strand_id
1 'polypeptide(L)'
;MGCVGPKSVIEVREGMSFLDLSVRQIEHLNRSFNVNVPFVLMNSFNTDQDTQSIIKKYEGHNVDIITFNQSRYPRIIKDSLLPAPKSFDSPLQDWYPPGHVHLLVQRRQPRRRGRSPHPAAHG
;
A
#
# COMPACT_ATOMS: atom_id res chain seq x y z
N MET A 1 12.22 0.07 15.29
CA MET A 1 12.64 -0.97 14.36
C MET A 1 13.12 -0.29 13.08
N GLY A 2 14.45 -0.13 12.91
CA GLY A 2 15.08 0.54 11.76
C GLY A 2 15.06 -0.32 10.50
N CYS A 3 13.88 -0.86 10.15
CA CYS A 3 13.72 -1.76 9.02
C CYS A 3 13.58 -0.98 7.72
N VAL A 4 14.28 -1.42 6.67
CA VAL A 4 14.10 -0.97 5.30
C VAL A 4 12.99 -1.84 4.69
N GLY A 5 11.87 -1.24 4.31
CA GLY A 5 10.71 -1.94 3.72
C GLY A 5 9.46 -2.04 4.61
N PRO A 6 8.41 -2.75 4.17
CA PRO A 6 7.16 -2.85 4.89
C PRO A 6 7.33 -3.67 6.18
N LYS A 7 6.86 -3.12 7.31
CA LYS A 7 6.96 -3.81 8.61
C LYS A 7 6.23 -5.17 8.65
N SER A 8 5.23 -5.35 7.78
CA SER A 8 4.48 -6.60 7.65
C SER A 8 5.33 -7.79 7.21
N VAL A 9 6.51 -7.55 6.65
CA VAL A 9 7.46 -8.55 6.14
C VAL A 9 8.45 -9.00 7.21
N ILE A 10 8.49 -8.30 8.35
CA ILE A 10 9.37 -8.67 9.45
C ILE A 10 8.95 -10.04 9.99
N GLU A 11 9.94 -10.92 10.14
CA GLU A 11 9.75 -12.22 10.74
C GLU A 11 9.32 -12.07 12.21
N VAL A 12 8.27 -12.81 12.58
CA VAL A 12 7.67 -12.76 13.91
C VAL A 12 7.93 -14.04 14.67
N ARG A 13 7.75 -15.18 13.98
CA ARG A 13 7.83 -16.50 14.61
C ARG A 13 8.10 -17.57 13.56
N GLU A 14 9.07 -18.45 13.84
CA GLU A 14 9.32 -19.66 13.06
C GLU A 14 9.47 -19.41 11.54
N GLY A 15 10.20 -18.37 11.13
CA GLY A 15 10.37 -18.04 9.70
C GLY A 15 9.15 -17.37 9.05
N MET A 16 8.08 -17.09 9.80
CA MET A 16 6.85 -16.46 9.29
C MET A 16 6.81 -14.98 9.60
N SER A 17 6.48 -14.19 8.59
CA SER A 17 6.17 -12.76 8.73
C SER A 17 4.75 -12.52 9.24
N PHE A 18 4.45 -11.28 9.66
CA PHE A 18 3.07 -10.88 9.97
C PHE A 18 2.11 -11.12 8.80
N LEU A 19 2.60 -10.89 7.58
CA LEU A 19 1.82 -11.10 6.37
C LEU A 19 1.51 -12.59 6.16
N ASP A 20 2.50 -13.48 6.33
CA ASP A 20 2.30 -14.93 6.21
C ASP A 20 1.25 -15.43 7.20
N LEU A 21 1.32 -14.97 8.46
CA LEU A 21 0.36 -15.34 9.50
C LEU A 21 -1.06 -14.88 9.15
N SER A 22 -1.21 -13.65 8.64
CA SER A 22 -2.51 -13.08 8.26
C SER A 22 -3.14 -13.83 7.08
N VAL A 23 -2.34 -14.15 6.06
CA VAL A 23 -2.81 -14.94 4.90
C VAL A 23 -3.28 -16.32 5.35
N ARG A 24 -2.51 -17.01 6.20
CA ARG A 24 -2.89 -18.33 6.73
C ARG A 24 -4.17 -18.30 7.55
N GLN A 25 -4.40 -17.25 8.34
CA GLN A 25 -5.63 -17.09 9.11
C GLN A 25 -6.86 -16.97 8.20
N ILE A 26 -6.78 -16.13 7.17
CA ILE A 26 -7.88 -15.92 6.23
C ILE A 26 -8.11 -17.17 5.37
N GLU A 27 -7.04 -17.83 4.93
CA GLU A 27 -7.13 -19.09 4.21
C GLU A 27 -7.81 -20.18 5.03
N HIS A 28 -7.46 -20.29 6.32
CA HIS A 28 -8.10 -21.22 7.23
C HIS A 28 -9.61 -20.93 7.37
N LEU A 29 -9.99 -19.66 7.52
CA LEU A 29 -11.40 -19.26 7.57
C LEU A 29 -12.15 -19.61 6.28
N ASN A 30 -11.57 -19.31 5.13
CA ASN A 30 -12.16 -19.59 3.82
C ASN A 30 -12.39 -21.08 3.62
N ARG A 31 -11.43 -21.93 4.03
CA ARG A 31 -11.55 -23.39 3.94
C ARG A 31 -12.56 -23.95 4.94
N SER A 32 -12.53 -23.51 6.20
CA SER A 32 -13.40 -24.05 7.27
C SER A 32 -14.87 -23.72 7.06
N PHE A 33 -15.18 -22.53 6.54
CA PHE A 33 -16.55 -22.08 6.34
C PHE A 33 -17.02 -22.12 4.88
N ASN A 34 -16.16 -22.57 3.95
CA ASN A 34 -16.41 -22.57 2.51
C ASN A 34 -16.86 -21.18 1.99
N VAL A 35 -16.15 -20.14 2.42
CA VAL A 35 -16.40 -18.73 2.06
C VAL A 35 -15.18 -18.15 1.34
N ASN A 36 -15.35 -16.99 0.71
CA ASN A 36 -14.26 -16.23 0.12
C ASN A 36 -14.19 -14.83 0.75
N VAL A 37 -13.44 -14.72 1.85
CA VAL A 37 -13.16 -13.45 2.53
C VAL A 37 -11.95 -12.79 1.85
N PRO A 38 -12.09 -11.57 1.30
CA PRO A 38 -10.98 -10.86 0.68
C PRO A 38 -10.04 -10.26 1.74
N PHE A 39 -8.74 -10.37 1.50
CA PHE A 39 -7.70 -9.76 2.34
C PHE A 39 -7.23 -8.45 1.72
N VAL A 40 -7.53 -7.32 2.38
CA VAL A 40 -7.21 -6.00 1.82
C VAL A 40 -5.99 -5.37 2.48
N LEU A 41 -4.95 -5.08 1.69
CA LEU A 41 -3.72 -4.45 2.12
C LEU A 41 -3.69 -2.97 1.68
N MET A 42 -3.58 -2.08 2.66
CA MET A 42 -3.37 -0.65 2.43
C MET A 42 -1.88 -0.33 2.44
N ASN A 43 -1.33 -0.05 1.27
CA ASN A 43 0.08 0.29 1.09
C ASN A 43 0.30 1.80 1.21
N SER A 44 1.57 2.20 1.29
CA SER A 44 2.02 3.56 1.06
C SER A 44 2.91 3.61 -0.18
N PHE A 45 3.16 4.79 -0.72
CA PHE A 45 4.13 4.99 -1.80
C PHE A 45 5.54 4.45 -1.46
N ASN A 46 5.87 4.31 -0.16
CA ASN A 46 7.15 3.75 0.28
C ASN A 46 7.16 2.22 0.32
N THR A 47 6.00 1.56 0.29
CA THR A 47 5.88 0.11 0.53
C THR A 47 5.17 -0.64 -0.58
N ASP A 48 4.58 0.06 -1.55
CA ASP A 48 3.70 -0.53 -2.56
C ASP A 48 4.44 -1.52 -3.47
N GLN A 49 5.61 -1.14 -3.99
CA GLN A 49 6.40 -1.97 -4.89
C GLN A 49 6.92 -3.26 -4.21
N ASP A 50 7.43 -3.12 -2.99
CA ASP A 50 7.88 -4.26 -2.19
C ASP A 50 6.72 -5.21 -1.89
N THR A 51 5.57 -4.64 -1.50
CA THR A 51 4.38 -5.43 -1.17
C THR A 51 3.84 -6.19 -2.38
N GLN A 52 3.82 -5.57 -3.57
CA GLN A 52 3.43 -6.23 -4.82
C GLN A 52 4.32 -7.42 -5.16
N SER A 53 5.63 -7.31 -4.90
CA SER A 53 6.56 -8.42 -5.16
C SER A 53 6.34 -9.59 -4.21
N ILE A 54 6.00 -9.30 -2.95
CA ILE A 54 5.77 -10.31 -1.91
C ILE A 54 4.43 -11.03 -2.10
N ILE A 55 3.39 -10.31 -2.54
CA ILE A 55 2.05 -10.89 -2.73
C ILE A 55 2.05 -12.01 -3.77
N LYS A 56 2.95 -11.97 -4.76
CA LYS A 56 3.12 -13.04 -5.75
C LYS A 56 3.38 -14.42 -5.12
N LYS A 57 4.00 -14.47 -3.94
CA LYS A 57 4.20 -15.70 -3.16
C LYS A 57 2.88 -16.40 -2.82
N TYR A 58 1.78 -15.64 -2.73
CA TYR A 58 0.48 -16.13 -2.28
C TYR A 58 -0.53 -16.39 -3.41
N GLU A 59 -0.15 -16.26 -4.69
CA GLU A 59 -1.06 -16.49 -5.83
C GLU A 59 -1.67 -17.91 -5.86
N GLY A 60 -1.05 -18.89 -5.19
CA GLY A 60 -1.57 -20.26 -5.05
C GLY A 60 -2.42 -20.52 -3.79
N HIS A 61 -2.62 -19.52 -2.92
CA HIS A 61 -3.42 -19.68 -1.70
C HIS A 61 -4.90 -19.39 -1.96
N ASN A 62 -5.80 -20.00 -1.17
CA ASN A 62 -7.24 -19.74 -1.28
C ASN A 62 -7.65 -18.42 -0.58
N VAL A 63 -7.06 -17.30 -1.00
CA VAL A 63 -7.29 -15.97 -0.46
C VAL A 63 -7.23 -14.94 -1.59
N ASP A 64 -8.29 -14.14 -1.75
CA ASP A 64 -8.29 -12.99 -2.66
C ASP A 64 -7.59 -11.80 -2.00
N ILE A 65 -6.36 -11.49 -2.42
CA ILE A 65 -5.57 -10.38 -1.87
C ILE A 65 -5.75 -9.14 -2.73
N ILE A 66 -6.32 -8.09 -2.14
CA ILE A 66 -6.58 -6.80 -2.81
C ILE A 66 -5.64 -5.75 -2.23
N THR A 67 -4.84 -5.10 -3.07
CA THR A 67 -4.01 -3.97 -2.66
C THR A 67 -4.60 -2.64 -3.07
N PHE A 68 -4.36 -1.61 -2.26
CA PHE A 68 -4.54 -0.23 -2.68
C PHE A 68 -3.50 0.68 -2.02
N ASN A 69 -3.08 1.71 -2.75
CA ASN A 69 -2.14 2.69 -2.23
C ASN A 69 -2.90 3.84 -1.58
N GLN A 70 -2.48 4.24 -0.38
CA GLN A 70 -3.07 5.37 0.32
C GLN A 70 -2.63 6.70 -0.32
N SER A 71 -3.39 7.76 -0.04
CA SER A 71 -3.05 9.11 -0.50
C SER A 71 -1.65 9.57 -0.02
N ARG A 72 -1.06 10.52 -0.74
CA ARG A 72 0.20 11.18 -0.41
C ARG A 72 -0.02 12.67 -0.25
N TYR A 73 0.31 13.24 0.91
CA TYR A 73 0.08 14.65 1.25
C TYR A 73 1.41 15.40 1.37
N PRO A 74 1.48 16.67 0.96
CA PRO A 74 2.68 17.47 1.07
C PRO A 74 2.97 17.79 2.54
N ARG A 75 4.21 17.62 2.98
CA ARG A 75 4.64 18.09 4.31
C ARG A 75 4.62 19.62 4.33
N ILE A 76 4.44 20.18 5.52
CA ILE A 76 4.47 21.63 5.73
C ILE A 76 5.79 21.97 6.42
N ILE A 77 6.51 22.95 5.88
CA ILE A 77 7.73 23.48 6.49
C ILE A 77 7.32 24.29 7.73
N LYS A 78 7.89 23.95 8.90
CA LYS A 78 7.49 24.53 10.18
C LYS A 78 7.61 26.06 10.21
N ASP A 79 8.68 26.61 9.63
CA ASP A 79 9.01 28.03 9.76
C ASP A 79 8.22 28.91 8.78
N SER A 80 7.98 28.42 7.55
CA SER A 80 7.26 29.18 6.52
C SER A 80 5.77 28.88 6.46
N LEU A 81 5.31 27.77 7.06
CA LEU A 81 3.95 27.24 6.96
C LEU A 81 3.50 26.93 5.51
N LEU A 82 4.45 26.80 4.59
CA LEU A 82 4.22 26.48 3.18
C LEU A 82 4.47 24.98 2.90
N PRO A 83 3.86 24.41 1.85
CA PRO A 83 4.17 23.05 1.43
C PRO A 83 5.64 22.91 1.04
N ALA A 84 6.28 21.86 1.53
CA ALA A 84 7.65 21.50 1.19
C ALA A 84 7.82 21.16 -0.31
N PRO A 85 6.98 20.32 -0.93
CA PRO A 85 7.12 20.02 -2.35
C PRO A 85 6.56 21.18 -3.20
N LYS A 86 7.35 21.59 -4.19
CA LYS A 86 6.95 22.63 -5.17
C LYS A 86 6.31 22.05 -6.43
N SER A 87 6.50 20.76 -6.68
CA SER A 87 5.99 20.04 -7.85
C SER A 87 5.63 18.60 -7.47
N PHE A 88 4.90 17.90 -8.34
CA PHE A 88 4.53 16.50 -8.11
C PHE A 88 5.75 15.56 -8.00
N ASP A 89 6.82 15.88 -8.74
CA ASP A 89 8.06 15.10 -8.81
C ASP A 89 9.07 15.46 -7.71
N SER A 90 8.67 16.32 -6.77
CA SER A 90 9.50 16.64 -5.61
C SER A 90 9.83 15.39 -4.78
N PRO A 91 11.01 15.35 -4.12
CA PRO A 91 11.50 14.20 -3.38
C PRO A 91 10.46 13.56 -2.45
N LEU A 92 10.42 12.23 -2.40
CA LEU A 92 9.44 11.46 -1.59
C LEU A 92 9.44 11.83 -0.10
N GLN A 93 10.58 12.29 0.43
CA GLN A 93 10.72 12.75 1.81
C GLN A 93 9.86 13.99 2.13
N ASP A 94 9.55 14.82 1.13
CA ASP A 94 8.72 16.02 1.27
C ASP A 94 7.24 15.69 1.36
N TRP A 95 6.90 14.41 1.25
CA TRP A 95 5.55 13.89 1.33
C TRP A 95 5.37 12.99 2.56
N TYR A 96 4.13 12.80 2.96
CA TYR A 96 3.77 11.85 4.01
C TYR A 96 2.43 11.16 3.71
N PRO A 97 2.26 9.89 4.14
CA PRO A 97 0.95 9.25 4.14
C PRO A 97 0.10 9.84 5.28
N PRO A 98 -1.15 10.27 5.05
CA PRO A 98 -1.99 10.99 6.03
C PRO A 98 -2.56 10.10 7.16
N GLY A 99 -1.87 9.03 7.54
CA GLY A 99 -2.26 8.14 8.61
C GLY A 99 -3.47 7.24 8.31
N HIS A 100 -3.77 6.34 9.23
CA HIS A 100 -4.75 5.27 9.01
C HIS A 100 -6.20 5.76 8.89
N VAL A 101 -6.54 6.87 9.56
CA VAL A 101 -7.91 7.45 9.54
C VAL A 101 -8.32 7.89 8.14
N HIS A 102 -7.36 8.16 7.25
CA HIS A 102 -7.62 8.53 5.86
C HIS A 102 -8.11 7.37 4.98
N LEU A 103 -8.15 6.13 5.50
CA LEU A 103 -8.67 4.96 4.78
C LEU A 103 -10.11 5.15 4.30
N LEU A 104 -10.97 5.78 5.12
CA LEU A 104 -12.37 6.02 4.76
C LEU A 104 -12.51 6.97 3.57
N VAL A 105 -11.65 8.00 3.53
CA VAL A 105 -11.62 8.99 2.44
C VAL A 105 -11.10 8.35 1.15
N GLN A 106 -10.06 7.52 1.25
CA GLN A 106 -9.47 6.85 0.09
C GLN A 106 -10.43 5.84 -0.57
N ARG A 107 -11.17 5.06 0.22
CA ARG A 107 -12.15 4.09 -0.32
C ARG A 107 -13.31 4.75 -1.06
N ARG A 108 -13.62 6.02 -0.77
CA ARG A 108 -14.69 6.77 -1.45
C ARG A 108 -14.22 7.42 -2.74
N GLN A 109 -12.92 7.47 -3.02
CA GLN A 109 -12.45 8.02 -4.30
C GLN A 109 -12.68 7.01 -5.43
N PRO A 110 -13.29 7.43 -6.56
CA PRO A 110 -13.39 6.56 -7.72
C PRO A 110 -11.97 6.17 -8.15
N ARG A 111 -11.76 4.87 -8.45
CA ARG A 111 -10.47 4.35 -8.92
C ARG A 111 -10.00 5.19 -10.12
N ARG A 112 -9.12 6.16 -9.90
CA ARG A 112 -8.44 6.88 -10.98
C ARG A 112 -7.48 5.88 -11.63
N ARG A 113 -7.97 5.14 -12.64
CA ARG A 113 -7.10 4.41 -13.56
C ARG A 113 -6.11 5.43 -14.11
N GLY A 114 -4.81 5.19 -13.91
CA GLY A 114 -3.76 6.08 -14.37
C GLY A 114 -3.92 6.37 -15.86
N ARG A 115 -4.17 7.63 -16.20
CA ARG A 115 -3.87 8.13 -17.54
C ARG A 115 -2.38 8.42 -17.56
N SER A 116 -1.59 7.57 -18.21
CA SER A 116 -0.27 7.96 -18.67
C SER A 116 -0.42 9.16 -19.62
N PRO A 117 0.45 10.18 -19.53
CA PRO A 117 0.46 11.26 -20.52
C PRO A 117 0.96 10.69 -21.85
N HIS A 118 0.07 10.65 -22.85
CA HIS A 118 0.47 10.42 -24.24
C HIS A 118 1.32 11.63 -24.69
N PRO A 119 2.51 11.45 -25.29
CA PRO A 119 3.23 12.57 -25.86
C PRO A 119 2.47 13.07 -27.08
N ALA A 120 2.18 14.36 -27.11
CA ALA A 120 1.59 15.04 -28.26
C ALA A 120 2.61 14.98 -29.42
N ALA A 121 2.26 14.26 -30.48
CA ALA A 121 2.94 14.36 -31.75
C ALA A 121 2.55 15.71 -32.37
N HIS A 122 3.50 16.64 -32.43
CA HIS A 122 3.40 17.82 -33.28
C HIS A 122 3.91 17.46 -34.67
N GLY A 123 3.05 17.62 -35.67
CA GLY A 123 3.43 17.77 -37.08
C GLY A 123 3.69 19.22 -37.43
#